data_AF-A0A6L7WLK3-F1
#
_entry.id   AF-A0A6L7WLK3-F1
#
_cell.length_a   1.000
_cell.length_b   1.000
_cell.length_c   1.000
_cell.angle_alpha   90.00
_cell.angle_beta   90.00
_cell.angle_gamma   90.00
#
_symmetry.space_group_name_H-M   'P 1'
#
loop_
_entity.id
_entity.type
_entity.pdbx_description
1 polymer ?
#
loop_
_entity_poly.entity_id
_entity_poly.type
_entity_poly.pdbx_seq_one_letter_code
_entity_poly.pdbx_strand_id
1 'polypeptide(L)'
;MGGDRALTDILASWRDLNLRAIFIAGEPRAASAMIRAARERAIDVPVLGGDALGTADFVSMGGRAVEGTVLAAAFHPGDERETVRQFSVRFRERYGRLPDASAALAYDAVRLLAHGMTRAESVDPDRVADALRATAGWRGVTGPVAFTNDGDLVERAIGKVVVRNGQLVWLGDGAEGE
;
A
#
# COMPACT_ATOMS: atom_id res chain seq x y z
N MET A 1 -23.69 5.62 -16.69
CA MET A 1 -23.67 6.69 -17.72
C MET A 1 -23.22 8.06 -17.18
N GLY A 2 -23.16 8.32 -15.86
CA GLY A 2 -22.65 9.60 -15.32
C GLY A 2 -21.11 9.71 -15.19
N GLY A 3 -20.41 8.59 -14.98
CA GLY A 3 -18.96 8.58 -14.71
C GLY A 3 -18.07 9.00 -15.90
N ASP A 4 -18.38 8.53 -17.11
CA ASP A 4 -17.57 8.84 -18.31
C ASP A 4 -17.57 10.32 -18.68
N ARG A 5 -18.70 11.01 -18.45
CA ARG A 5 -18.82 12.44 -18.72
C ARG A 5 -17.98 13.25 -17.73
N ALA A 6 -18.12 12.96 -16.44
CA ALA A 6 -17.33 13.60 -15.40
C ALA A 6 -15.82 13.38 -15.59
N LEU A 7 -15.38 12.16 -15.95
CA LEU A 7 -13.98 11.88 -16.24
C LEU A 7 -13.47 12.68 -17.46
N THR A 8 -14.27 12.77 -18.51
CA THR A 8 -13.92 13.55 -19.71
C THR A 8 -13.74 15.03 -19.39
N ASP A 9 -14.65 15.60 -18.60
CA ASP A 9 -14.62 17.02 -18.22
C ASP A 9 -13.41 17.32 -17.32
N ILE A 10 -13.11 16.44 -16.36
CA ILE A 10 -11.91 16.55 -15.50
C ILE A 10 -10.64 16.54 -16.35
N LEU A 11 -10.49 15.58 -17.26
CA LEU A 11 -9.30 15.46 -18.11
C LEU A 11 -9.15 16.62 -19.09
N ALA A 12 -10.25 17.21 -19.54
CA ALA A 12 -10.20 18.41 -20.37
C ALA A 12 -9.59 19.59 -19.60
N SER A 13 -10.02 19.79 -18.34
CA SER A 13 -9.47 20.85 -17.48
C SER A 13 -7.97 20.70 -17.20
N TRP A 14 -7.46 19.47 -17.19
CA TRP A 14 -6.05 19.18 -16.86
C TRP A 14 -5.05 19.71 -17.87
N ARG A 15 -5.44 19.86 -19.14
CA ARG A 15 -4.56 20.36 -20.20
C ARG A 15 -4.11 21.80 -19.94
N ASP A 16 -4.95 22.58 -19.25
CA ASP A 16 -4.68 23.98 -18.97
C ASP A 16 -3.91 24.20 -17.66
N LEU A 17 -3.70 23.15 -16.86
CA LEU A 17 -3.15 23.25 -15.50
C LEU A 17 -1.62 23.12 -15.41
N ASN A 18 -0.90 22.95 -16.53
CA ASN A 18 0.55 22.71 -16.55
C ASN A 18 0.98 21.67 -15.49
N LEU A 19 0.31 20.52 -15.49
CA LEU A 19 0.52 19.47 -14.51
C LEU A 19 1.95 18.94 -14.57
N ARG A 20 2.56 18.72 -13.40
CA ARG A 20 3.85 18.01 -13.30
C ARG A 20 3.71 16.57 -12.84
N ALA A 21 2.58 16.23 -12.22
CA ALA A 21 2.24 14.88 -11.80
C ALA A 21 0.73 14.79 -11.57
N ILE A 22 0.22 13.56 -11.49
CA ILE A 22 -1.14 13.24 -11.06
C ILE A 22 -1.03 12.35 -9.83
N PHE A 23 -1.75 12.68 -8.75
CA PHE A 23 -1.91 11.78 -7.61
C PHE A 23 -3.33 11.20 -7.60
N ILE A 24 -3.44 9.88 -7.47
CA ILE A 24 -4.72 9.16 -7.50
C ILE A 24 -4.97 8.51 -6.14
N ALA A 25 -5.88 9.10 -5.37
CA ALA A 25 -6.49 8.49 -4.20
C ALA A 25 -7.81 7.84 -4.62
N GLY A 26 -7.75 6.56 -5.01
CA GLY A 26 -8.92 5.86 -5.50
C GLY A 26 -8.73 4.35 -5.51
N GLU A 27 -9.72 3.67 -6.05
CA GLU A 27 -9.70 2.22 -6.19
C GLU A 27 -9.09 1.79 -7.55
N PRO A 28 -8.53 0.56 -7.65
CA PRO A 28 -7.81 0.08 -8.83
C PRO A 28 -8.50 0.27 -10.19
N ARG A 29 -9.78 -0.04 -10.32
CA ARG A 29 -10.53 0.04 -11.59
C ARG A 29 -10.68 1.47 -12.08
N ALA A 30 -11.16 2.38 -11.23
CA ALA A 30 -11.33 3.80 -11.55
C ALA A 30 -9.97 4.46 -11.82
N ALA A 31 -8.95 4.13 -11.03
CA ALA A 31 -7.59 4.63 -11.24
C ALA A 31 -7.03 4.17 -12.59
N SER A 32 -7.12 2.87 -12.92
CA SER A 32 -6.68 2.35 -14.21
C SER A 32 -7.43 2.96 -15.38
N ALA A 33 -8.74 3.18 -15.26
CA ALA A 33 -9.54 3.86 -16.29
C ALA A 33 -9.11 5.32 -16.49
N MET A 34 -8.89 6.05 -15.39
CA MET A 34 -8.44 7.44 -15.43
C MET A 34 -7.04 7.58 -16.04
N ILE A 35 -6.10 6.73 -15.64
CA ILE A 35 -4.74 6.75 -16.20
C ILE A 35 -4.79 6.45 -17.70
N ARG A 36 -5.53 5.41 -18.12
CA ARG A 36 -5.71 5.09 -19.55
C ARG A 36 -6.26 6.28 -20.34
N ALA A 37 -7.35 6.89 -19.85
CA ALA A 37 -7.98 8.02 -20.50
C ALA A 37 -7.08 9.27 -20.55
N ALA A 38 -6.20 9.46 -19.56
CA ALA A 38 -5.18 10.51 -19.55
C ALA A 38 -4.11 10.27 -20.62
N ARG A 39 -3.57 9.04 -20.71
CA ARG A 39 -2.57 8.66 -21.74
C ARG A 39 -3.13 8.77 -23.15
N GLU A 40 -4.39 8.37 -23.38
CA GLU A 40 -5.10 8.56 -24.67
C GLU A 40 -5.20 10.04 -25.10
N ARG A 41 -5.07 10.97 -24.15
CA ARG A 41 -5.12 12.42 -24.37
C ARG A 41 -3.74 13.09 -24.37
N ALA A 42 -2.66 12.30 -24.42
CA ALA A 42 -1.27 12.75 -24.34
C ALA A 42 -0.92 13.49 -23.04
N ILE A 43 -1.60 13.14 -21.95
CA ILE A 43 -1.24 13.61 -20.60
C ILE A 43 -0.28 12.56 -20.02
N ASP A 44 1.01 12.74 -20.28
CA ASP A 44 2.08 11.75 -19.99
C ASP A 44 2.90 12.06 -18.74
N VAL A 45 2.38 12.91 -17.84
CA VAL A 45 3.05 13.25 -16.58
C VAL A 45 3.15 12.02 -15.66
N PRO A 46 4.15 12.00 -14.74
CA PRO A 46 4.24 10.98 -13.69
C PRO A 46 2.93 10.80 -12.92
N VAL A 47 2.61 9.55 -12.61
CA VAL A 47 1.43 9.20 -11.80
C VAL A 47 1.90 8.62 -10.47
N LEU A 48 1.33 9.15 -9.40
CA LEU A 48 1.50 8.69 -8.03
C LEU A 48 0.17 8.14 -7.51
N GLY A 49 0.22 7.19 -6.58
CA GLY A 49 -1.00 6.61 -6.01
C GLY A 49 -0.83 6.07 -4.60
N GLY A 50 -1.96 5.85 -3.94
CA GLY A 50 -2.02 5.21 -2.63
C GLY A 50 -1.73 3.71 -2.68
N ASP A 51 -1.62 3.13 -1.48
CA ASP A 51 -1.39 1.69 -1.26
C ASP A 51 -2.50 0.79 -1.81
N ALA A 52 -3.74 1.29 -1.86
CA ALA A 52 -4.88 0.61 -2.46
C ALA A 52 -4.66 0.21 -3.93
N LEU A 53 -3.79 0.92 -4.65
CA LEU A 53 -3.45 0.61 -6.05
C LEU A 53 -2.31 -0.40 -6.17
N GLY A 54 -1.63 -0.76 -5.08
CA GLY A 54 -0.45 -1.65 -5.04
C GLY A 54 -0.80 -3.13 -5.25
N THR A 55 -1.70 -3.44 -6.18
CA THR A 55 -2.21 -4.79 -6.45
C THR A 55 -1.88 -5.27 -7.85
N ALA A 56 -1.80 -6.59 -8.05
CA ALA A 56 -1.64 -7.17 -9.38
C ALA A 56 -2.82 -6.83 -10.31
N ASP A 57 -4.03 -6.68 -9.75
CA ASP A 57 -5.23 -6.31 -10.50
C ASP A 57 -5.13 -4.91 -11.09
N PHE A 58 -4.60 -3.93 -10.34
CA PHE A 58 -4.35 -2.59 -10.87
C PHE A 58 -3.43 -2.63 -12.09
N VAL A 59 -2.32 -3.37 -11.99
CA VAL A 59 -1.34 -3.53 -13.07
C VAL A 59 -1.96 -4.23 -14.28
N SER A 60 -2.72 -5.30 -14.05
CA SER A 60 -3.42 -6.06 -15.09
C SER A 60 -4.48 -5.21 -15.82
N MET A 61 -5.33 -4.50 -15.08
CA MET A 61 -6.38 -3.64 -15.66
C MET A 61 -5.81 -2.42 -16.39
N GLY A 62 -4.71 -1.87 -15.89
CA GLY A 62 -4.06 -0.69 -16.47
C GLY A 62 -3.18 -1.01 -17.67
N GLY A 63 -2.59 -2.21 -17.71
CA GLY A 63 -1.65 -2.62 -18.74
C GLY A 63 -0.51 -1.62 -18.93
N ARG A 64 -0.18 -1.30 -20.18
CA ARG A 64 0.89 -0.34 -20.49
C ARG A 64 0.63 1.08 -19.97
N ALA A 65 -0.62 1.46 -19.76
CA ALA A 65 -0.94 2.84 -19.37
C ALA A 65 -0.44 3.19 -17.96
N VAL A 66 -0.33 2.18 -17.08
CA VAL A 66 0.09 2.36 -15.69
C VAL A 66 1.58 2.12 -15.48
N GLU A 67 2.34 1.79 -16.53
CA GLU A 67 3.81 1.71 -16.46
C GLU A 67 4.40 3.01 -15.91
N GLY A 68 5.37 2.87 -15.02
CA GLY A 68 6.02 4.00 -14.32
C GLY A 68 5.20 4.61 -13.18
N THR A 69 3.97 4.13 -12.90
CA THR A 69 3.19 4.60 -11.75
C THR A 69 3.89 4.23 -10.45
N VAL A 70 4.12 5.20 -9.57
CA VAL A 70 4.72 4.99 -8.25
C VAL A 70 3.62 4.97 -7.18
N LEU A 71 3.65 3.95 -6.32
CA LEU A 71 2.60 3.71 -5.33
C LEU A 71 3.21 3.61 -3.94
N ALA A 72 2.50 4.12 -2.94
CA ALA A 72 2.79 3.80 -1.54
C ALA A 72 2.62 2.30 -1.30
N ALA A 73 3.43 1.71 -0.42
CA ALA A 73 3.38 0.29 -0.12
C ALA A 73 3.67 0.04 1.36
N ALA A 74 2.69 -0.51 2.07
CA ALA A 74 2.86 -0.98 3.44
C ALA A 74 3.78 -2.21 3.55
N PHE A 75 3.92 -2.97 2.46
CA PHE A 75 4.70 -4.19 2.38
C PHE A 75 4.94 -4.57 0.91
N HIS A 76 6.11 -5.13 0.62
CA HIS A 76 6.41 -5.77 -0.65
C HIS A 76 7.34 -6.97 -0.40
N PRO A 77 7.16 -8.13 -1.06
CA PRO A 77 8.04 -9.29 -0.86
C PRO A 77 9.49 -9.07 -1.33
N GLY A 78 9.74 -8.01 -2.10
CA GLY A 78 11.07 -7.56 -2.50
C GLY A 78 11.78 -6.63 -1.49
N ASP A 79 11.16 -6.35 -0.35
CA ASP A 79 11.82 -5.64 0.76
C ASP A 79 12.93 -6.52 1.37
N GLU A 80 14.11 -5.94 1.58
CA GLU A 80 15.32 -6.64 2.00
C GLU A 80 15.42 -6.89 3.51
N ARG A 81 14.42 -6.48 4.30
CA ARG A 81 14.39 -6.82 5.73
C ARG A 81 14.26 -8.34 5.91
N GLU A 82 15.08 -8.90 6.79
CA GLU A 82 15.11 -10.35 7.05
C GLU A 82 13.73 -10.90 7.49
N THR A 83 12.97 -10.12 8.27
CA THR A 83 11.60 -10.47 8.68
C THR A 83 10.65 -10.61 7.49
N VAL A 84 10.79 -9.75 6.46
CA VAL A 84 10.00 -9.82 5.23
C VAL A 84 10.40 -11.03 4.39
N ARG A 85 11.71 -11.30 4.25
CA ARG A 85 12.19 -12.49 3.53
C ARG A 85 11.67 -13.78 4.16
N GLN A 86 11.81 -13.93 5.47
CA GLN A 86 11.36 -15.13 6.19
C GLN A 86 9.84 -15.33 6.08
N PHE A 87 9.06 -14.26 6.25
CA PHE A 87 7.62 -14.31 6.06
C PHE A 87 7.25 -14.73 4.63
N SER A 88 7.89 -14.14 3.62
CA SER A 88 7.63 -14.41 2.20
C SER A 88 7.95 -15.86 1.82
N VAL A 89 9.04 -16.43 2.34
CA VAL A 89 9.38 -17.84 2.15
C VAL A 89 8.30 -18.74 2.75
N ARG A 90 7.97 -18.57 4.03
CA ARG A 90 6.96 -19.39 4.72
C ARG A 90 5.58 -19.28 4.10
N PHE A 91 5.20 -18.08 3.67
CA PHE A 91 3.93 -17.84 3.00
C PHE A 91 3.87 -18.56 1.66
N ARG A 92 4.94 -18.48 0.86
CA ARG A 92 5.04 -19.20 -0.43
C ARG A 92 5.03 -20.71 -0.26
N GLU A 93 5.75 -21.25 0.72
CA GLU A 93 5.74 -22.68 1.02
C GLU A 93 4.33 -23.18 1.38
N ARG A 94 3.55 -22.38 2.11
CA ARG A 94 2.19 -22.76 2.54
C ARG A 94 1.12 -22.54 1.47
N TYR A 95 1.22 -21.47 0.68
CA TYR A 95 0.13 -21.02 -0.20
C TYR A 95 0.49 -21.04 -1.70
N GLY A 96 1.72 -21.40 -2.06
CA GLY A 96 2.16 -21.50 -3.46
C GLY A 96 2.33 -20.16 -4.19
N ARG A 97 2.22 -19.03 -3.49
CA ARG A 97 2.36 -17.67 -4.05
C ARG A 97 3.07 -16.74 -3.07
N LEU A 98 3.62 -15.63 -3.57
CA LEU A 98 4.15 -14.58 -2.70
C LEU A 98 3.03 -13.86 -1.94
N PRO A 99 3.29 -13.37 -0.72
CA PRO A 99 2.33 -12.54 0.01
C PRO A 99 2.19 -11.15 -0.62
N ASP A 100 1.00 -10.60 -0.50
CA ASP A 100 0.69 -9.20 -0.77
C ASP A 100 0.61 -8.40 0.55
N ALA A 101 0.40 -7.08 0.44
CA ALA A 101 0.30 -6.23 1.61
C ALA A 101 -0.86 -6.62 2.55
N SER A 102 -2.00 -7.06 2.00
CA SER A 102 -3.14 -7.52 2.80
C SER A 102 -2.78 -8.75 3.64
N ALA A 103 -2.07 -9.72 3.06
CA ALA A 103 -1.60 -10.90 3.78
C ALA A 103 -0.63 -10.54 4.91
N ALA A 104 0.31 -9.62 4.66
CA ALA A 104 1.27 -9.18 5.67
C ALA A 104 0.60 -8.39 6.82
N LEU A 105 -0.31 -7.47 6.48
CA LEU A 105 -1.07 -6.69 7.46
C LEU A 105 -1.98 -7.58 8.31
N ALA A 106 -2.67 -8.54 7.71
CA ALA A 106 -3.51 -9.49 8.44
C ALA A 106 -2.69 -10.39 9.38
N TYR A 107 -1.52 -10.83 8.93
CA TYR A 107 -0.59 -11.60 9.76
C TYR A 107 -0.13 -10.82 10.99
N ASP A 108 0.26 -9.56 10.78
CA ASP A 108 0.67 -8.68 11.87
C ASP A 108 -0.49 -8.34 12.82
N ALA A 109 -1.69 -8.06 12.29
CA ALA A 109 -2.86 -7.73 13.10
C ALA A 109 -3.23 -8.86 14.08
N VAL A 110 -3.24 -10.11 13.62
CA VAL A 110 -3.52 -11.27 14.48
C VAL A 110 -2.44 -11.47 15.53
N ARG A 111 -1.16 -11.33 15.15
CA ARG A 111 -0.04 -11.45 16.10
C ARG A 111 -0.02 -10.33 17.14
N LEU A 112 -0.39 -9.13 16.73
CA LEU A 112 -0.48 -7.98 17.61
C LEU A 112 -1.66 -8.13 18.58
N LEU A 113 -2.81 -8.61 18.12
CA LEU A 113 -3.95 -8.91 18.99
C LEU A 113 -3.58 -9.97 20.04
N ALA A 114 -2.94 -11.07 19.62
CA ALA A 114 -2.48 -12.11 20.55
C ALA A 114 -1.47 -11.56 21.56
N HIS A 115 -0.57 -10.66 21.13
CA HIS A 115 0.35 -9.96 22.01
C HIS A 115 -0.39 -9.09 23.04
N GLY A 116 -1.40 -8.33 22.61
CA GLY A 116 -2.26 -7.53 23.50
C GLY A 116 -2.98 -8.40 24.55
N MET A 117 -3.60 -9.51 24.13
CA MET A 117 -4.25 -10.48 25.03
C MET A 117 -3.28 -11.06 26.05
N THR A 118 -2.06 -11.38 25.62
CA THR A 118 -1.01 -11.92 26.49
C THR A 118 -0.58 -10.88 27.53
N ARG A 119 -0.37 -9.62 27.12
CA ARG A 119 0.01 -8.52 28.02
C ARG A 119 -1.10 -8.13 28.99
N ALA A 120 -2.35 -8.20 28.55
CA ALA A 120 -3.52 -7.90 29.37
C ALA A 120 -3.84 -9.02 30.38
N GLU A 121 -3.27 -10.21 30.18
CA GLU A 121 -3.69 -11.46 30.84
C GLU A 121 -5.21 -11.65 30.78
N SER A 122 -5.79 -11.31 29.63
CA SER A 122 -7.24 -11.22 29.46
C SER A 122 -7.65 -11.28 27.99
N VAL A 123 -8.91 -11.63 27.77
CA VAL A 123 -9.61 -11.49 26.49
C VAL A 123 -10.71 -10.43 26.55
N ASP A 124 -10.80 -9.70 27.65
CA ASP A 124 -11.70 -8.56 27.80
C ASP A 124 -11.31 -7.43 26.83
N PRO A 125 -12.23 -6.90 26.00
CA PRO A 125 -11.90 -5.93 24.95
C PRO A 125 -11.23 -4.67 25.46
N ASP A 126 -11.70 -4.11 26.58
CA ASP A 126 -11.18 -2.85 27.12
C ASP A 126 -9.76 -3.05 27.66
N ARG A 127 -9.54 -4.13 28.42
CA ARG A 127 -8.20 -4.49 28.92
C ARG A 127 -7.21 -4.76 27.80
N VAL A 128 -7.66 -5.42 26.73
CA VAL A 128 -6.81 -5.69 25.56
C VAL A 128 -6.51 -4.40 24.80
N ALA A 129 -7.50 -3.52 24.62
CA ALA A 129 -7.30 -2.23 23.96
C ALA A 129 -6.27 -1.36 24.72
N ASP A 130 -6.36 -1.30 26.04
CA ASP A 130 -5.40 -0.55 26.86
C ASP A 130 -3.98 -1.16 26.78
N ALA A 131 -3.87 -2.49 26.80
CA ALA A 131 -2.59 -3.17 26.62
C ALA A 131 -1.98 -2.94 25.22
N LEU A 132 -2.82 -2.87 24.18
CA LEU A 132 -2.41 -2.55 22.82
C LEU A 132 -1.92 -1.10 22.70
N ARG A 133 -2.67 -0.13 23.24
CA ARG A 133 -2.24 1.29 23.27
C ARG A 133 -0.91 1.48 24.00
N ALA A 134 -0.69 0.72 25.08
CA ALA A 134 0.57 0.72 25.83
C ALA A 134 1.69 -0.12 25.18
N THR A 135 1.49 -0.65 23.96
CA THR A 135 2.51 -1.44 23.27
C THR A 135 3.62 -0.54 22.74
N ALA A 136 4.84 -0.78 23.21
CA ALA A 136 6.06 -0.16 22.73
C ALA A 136 7.05 -1.22 22.27
N GLY A 137 7.72 -1.00 21.14
CA GLY A 137 8.79 -1.89 20.65
C GLY A 137 8.32 -3.20 20.00
N TRP A 138 7.02 -3.38 19.75
CA TRP A 138 6.53 -4.51 18.97
C TRP A 138 6.92 -4.35 17.50
N ARG A 139 7.39 -5.43 16.88
CA ARG A 139 7.82 -5.44 15.47
C ARG A 139 7.15 -6.59 14.72
N GLY A 140 6.38 -6.20 13.71
CA GLY A 140 5.76 -7.09 12.75
C GLY A 140 6.59 -7.21 11.46
N VAL A 141 6.04 -7.94 10.51
CA VAL A 141 6.60 -8.06 9.16
C VAL A 141 6.49 -6.70 8.43
N THR A 142 5.41 -5.96 8.67
CA THR A 142 5.17 -4.62 8.10
C THR A 142 5.92 -3.50 8.82
N GLY A 143 6.74 -3.83 9.82
CA GLY A 143 7.58 -2.87 10.55
C GLY A 143 7.21 -2.72 12.02
N PRO A 144 7.79 -1.71 12.71
CA PRO A 144 7.45 -1.42 14.10
C PRO A 144 6.01 -0.92 14.21
N VAL A 145 5.38 -1.22 15.34
CA VAL A 145 4.05 -0.71 15.70
C VAL A 145 4.13 -0.03 17.06
N ALA A 146 3.57 1.17 17.11
CA ALA A 146 3.24 1.92 18.31
C ALA A 146 1.94 2.67 18.07
N PHE A 147 1.21 3.00 19.13
CA PHE A 147 -0.08 3.67 19.04
C PHE A 147 -0.09 5.00 19.76
N THR A 148 -0.88 5.94 19.24
CA THR A 148 -1.29 7.13 19.97
C THR A 148 -2.30 6.76 21.06
N ASN A 149 -2.61 7.68 21.96
CA ASN A 149 -3.63 7.47 23.00
C ASN A 149 -5.02 7.20 22.39
N ASP A 150 -5.29 7.74 21.21
CA ASP A 150 -6.56 7.53 20.48
C ASP A 150 -6.61 6.18 19.76
N GLY A 151 -5.48 5.46 19.69
CA GLY A 151 -5.35 4.15 19.04
C GLY A 151 -4.92 4.22 17.58
N ASP A 152 -4.49 5.38 17.09
CA ASP A 152 -3.89 5.51 15.75
C ASP A 152 -2.46 4.98 15.74
N LEU A 153 -2.02 4.46 14.60
CA LEU A 153 -0.61 4.11 14.44
C LEU A 153 0.25 5.37 14.50
N VAL A 154 1.27 5.34 15.36
CA VAL A 154 2.36 6.32 15.28
C VAL A 154 3.05 6.15 13.94
N GLU A 155 3.47 7.28 13.36
CA GLU A 155 4.07 7.35 12.03
C GLU A 155 5.15 6.26 11.84
N ARG A 156 5.03 5.54 10.72
CA ARG A 156 5.95 4.49 10.31
C ARG A 156 6.43 4.77 8.89
N ALA A 157 7.65 4.33 8.58
CA ALA A 157 8.16 4.39 7.22
C ALA A 157 7.22 3.63 6.26
N ILE A 158 6.91 4.26 5.13
CA ILE A 158 6.06 3.68 4.08
C ILE A 158 6.92 3.45 2.83
N GLY A 159 6.88 2.21 2.37
CA GLY A 159 7.47 1.75 1.13
C GLY A 159 7.00 2.50 -0.10
N LYS A 160 7.80 2.45 -1.15
CA LYS A 160 7.40 2.80 -2.52
C LYS A 160 7.59 1.60 -3.42
N VAL A 161 6.64 1.39 -4.31
CA VAL A 161 6.77 0.48 -5.45
C VAL A 161 6.53 1.23 -6.74
N VAL A 162 7.06 0.73 -7.84
CA VAL A 162 6.80 1.25 -9.19
C VAL A 162 6.33 0.14 -10.10
N VAL A 163 5.37 0.42 -10.97
CA VAL A 163 5.02 -0.49 -12.05
C VAL A 163 6.12 -0.47 -13.11
N ARG A 164 6.79 -1.61 -13.31
CA ARG A 164 7.78 -1.82 -14.35
C ARG A 164 7.58 -3.18 -14.99
N ASN A 165 7.48 -3.22 -16.32
CA ASN A 165 7.34 -4.45 -17.10
C ASN A 165 6.16 -5.33 -16.62
N GLY A 166 5.03 -4.70 -16.31
CA GLY A 166 3.82 -5.37 -15.82
C GLY A 166 3.95 -5.93 -14.40
N GLN A 167 4.90 -5.47 -13.60
CA GLN A 167 5.13 -5.91 -12.22
C GLN A 167 5.31 -4.74 -11.27
N LEU A 168 4.93 -4.93 -10.00
CA LEU A 168 5.29 -4.02 -8.92
C LEU A 168 6.73 -4.31 -8.49
N VAL A 169 7.58 -3.30 -8.54
CA VAL A 169 9.00 -3.38 -8.18
C VAL A 169 9.25 -2.47 -6.98
N TRP A 170 9.88 -3.03 -5.94
CA TRP A 170 10.26 -2.28 -4.73
C TRP A 170 11.27 -1.17 -5.02
N LEU A 171 11.06 0.00 -4.44
CA LEU A 171 11.95 1.16 -4.52
C LEU A 171 12.55 1.57 -3.16
N GLY A 172 12.25 0.85 -2.08
CA GLY A 172 12.61 1.25 -0.72
C GLY A 172 11.52 2.07 -0.03
N ASP A 173 11.69 2.28 1.26
CA ASP A 173 10.80 3.03 2.16
C ASP A 173 11.20 4.51 2.34
N GLY A 174 12.17 4.97 1.54
CA GLY A 174 12.67 6.34 1.60
C GLY A 174 13.48 6.66 2.85
N ALA A 175 13.80 5.67 3.70
CA ALA A 175 14.66 5.86 4.87
C ALA A 175 16.16 5.83 4.53
N GLU A 176 16.53 5.48 3.30
CA GLU A 176 17.90 5.54 2.79
C GLU A 176 18.01 6.62 1.71
N GLY A 177 18.47 7.81 2.09
CA GLY A 177 18.76 8.89 1.15
C GLY A 177 18.61 10.31 1.72
N GLU A 178 19.42 10.67 2.70
CA GLU A 178 20.03 12.01 2.83
C GLU A 178 21.55 11.87 2.82
#